data_AF-R9J3H9-F1
#
_entry.id   AF-R9J3H9-F1
#
_cell.length_a   1.000
_cell.length_b   1.000
_cell.length_c   1.000
_cell.angle_alpha   90.00
_cell.angle_beta   90.00
_cell.angle_gamma   90.00
#
_symmetry.space_group_name_H-M   'P 1'
#
loop_
_entity.id
_entity.type
_entity.pdbx_description
1 polymer ?
#
loop_
_entity_poly.entity_id
_entity_poly.type
_entity_poly.pdbx_seq_one_letter_code
_entity_poly.pdbx_strand_id
1 'polypeptide(L)'
;MDSSFYITSGLIALVFGLFLAFIAWTFLRRFQKMNGLLNRAHEMTGTAQGRISELVSVRRRNRSFRWTNEYPVISYTVDSKDYTVSLDFAEKRKGHYNLGGNYRVCYIPSDPSNCIVEEFRKPMQSNRTQAIVATVILAFFAFNCIISSLSFIFTS
;
A
#
# COMPACT_ATOMS: atom_id res chain seq x y z
N MET A 1 21.86 40.60 0.90
CA MET A 1 20.68 39.72 0.89
C MET A 1 19.93 40.01 2.18
N ASP A 2 18.67 40.40 2.08
CA ASP A 2 17.91 40.91 3.22
C ASP A 2 17.32 39.77 4.06
N SER A 3 17.05 40.00 5.34
CA SER A 3 16.39 39.03 6.25
C SER A 3 15.07 38.50 5.68
N SER A 4 14.34 39.32 4.91
CA SER A 4 13.13 38.93 4.19
C SER A 4 13.37 37.82 3.15
N PHE A 5 14.53 37.80 2.49
CA PHE A 5 14.90 36.76 1.53
C PHE A 5 15.19 35.43 2.24
N TYR A 6 15.86 35.47 3.39
CA TYR A 6 16.17 34.28 4.20
C TYR A 6 14.89 33.64 4.78
N ILE A 7 13.97 34.45 5.30
CA ILE A 7 12.68 33.97 5.79
C ILE A 7 11.84 33.36 4.66
N THR A 8 11.76 34.03 3.51
CA THR A 8 10.95 33.56 2.37
C THR A 8 11.49 32.24 1.79
N SER A 9 12.82 32.13 1.62
CA SER A 9 13.45 30.91 1.12
C SER A 9 13.35 29.75 2.13
N GLY A 10 13.50 30.02 3.42
CA GLY A 10 13.28 29.05 4.49
C GLY A 10 11.84 28.52 4.52
N LEU A 11 10.84 29.39 4.35
CA LEU A 11 9.42 28.98 4.30
C LEU A 11 9.12 28.07 3.11
N ILE A 12 9.65 28.37 1.92
CA ILE A 12 9.47 27.52 0.72
C ILE A 12 10.07 26.13 0.95
N ALA A 13 11.29 26.07 1.50
CA ALA A 13 11.97 24.81 1.81
C ALA A 13 11.22 24.00 2.88
N LEU A 14 10.60 24.67 3.86
CA LEU A 14 9.76 24.03 4.87
C LEU A 14 8.50 23.40 4.27
N VAL A 15 7.80 24.11 3.38
CA VAL A 15 6.63 23.57 2.66
C VAL A 15 7.02 22.34 1.83
N PHE A 16 8.17 22.39 1.15
CA PHE A 16 8.69 21.25 0.40
C PHE A 16 9.02 20.06 1.32
N GLY A 17 9.66 20.30 2.47
CA GLY A 17 9.94 19.27 3.46
C GLY A 17 8.68 18.60 4.01
N LEU A 18 7.64 19.38 4.32
CA LEU A 18 6.33 18.86 4.74
C LEU A 18 5.64 18.05 3.64
N PHE A 19 5.79 18.46 2.37
CA PHE A 19 5.28 17.70 1.23
C PHE A 19 5.97 16.33 1.11
N LEU A 20 7.30 16.27 1.27
CA LEU A 20 8.03 15.00 1.31
C LEU A 20 7.58 14.12 2.49
N ALA A 21 7.36 14.70 3.67
CA ALA A 21 6.84 13.98 4.84
C ALA A 21 5.45 13.40 4.56
N PHE A 22 4.58 14.15 3.89
CA PHE A 22 3.27 13.66 3.46
C PHE A 22 3.39 12.48 2.49
N ILE A 23 4.30 12.55 1.50
CA ILE A 23 4.55 11.42 0.60
C ILE A 23 5.06 10.22 1.40
N ALA A 24 6.05 10.37 2.28
CA ALA A 24 6.56 9.30 3.13
C ALA A 24 5.44 8.61 3.93
N TRP A 25 4.52 9.41 4.48
CA TRP A 25 3.34 8.91 5.19
C TRP A 25 2.43 8.04 4.32
N THR A 26 2.23 8.38 3.04
CA THR A 26 1.44 7.54 2.12
C THR A 26 2.08 6.16 1.89
N PHE A 27 3.41 6.09 1.78
CA PHE A 27 4.15 4.84 1.66
C PHE A 27 4.10 4.02 2.96
N LEU A 28 4.19 4.68 4.12
CA LEU A 28 4.07 4.02 5.42
C LEU A 28 2.71 3.35 5.59
N ARG A 29 1.61 4.03 5.23
CA ARG A 29 0.26 3.43 5.26
C ARG A 29 0.16 2.19 4.38
N ARG A 30 0.77 2.24 3.19
CA ARG A 30 0.82 1.08 2.27
C ARG A 30 1.61 -0.07 2.87
N PHE A 31 2.75 0.21 3.51
CA PHE A 31 3.53 -0.78 4.23
C PHE A 31 2.72 -1.43 5.35
N GLN A 32 2.07 -0.64 6.22
CA GLN A 32 1.26 -1.16 7.33
C GLN A 32 0.17 -2.13 6.86
N LYS A 33 -0.58 -1.79 5.80
CA LYS A 33 -1.62 -2.67 5.23
C LYS A 33 -1.03 -4.01 4.76
N MET A 34 0.09 -3.99 4.05
CA MET A 34 0.74 -5.21 3.54
C MET A 34 1.41 -6.01 4.65
N ASN A 35 1.98 -5.34 5.65
CA ASN A 35 2.65 -6.00 6.76
C ASN A 35 1.66 -6.77 7.64
N GLY A 36 0.45 -6.24 7.89
CA GLY A 36 -0.58 -6.96 8.64
C GLY A 36 -0.98 -8.29 7.98
N LEU A 37 -1.22 -8.28 6.67
CA LEU A 37 -1.56 -9.49 5.91
C LEU A 37 -0.38 -10.48 5.84
N LEU A 38 0.82 -9.99 5.51
CA LEU A 38 2.00 -10.86 5.37
C LEU A 38 2.51 -11.40 6.70
N ASN A 39 2.33 -10.66 7.80
CA ASN A 39 2.69 -11.15 9.12
C ASN A 39 1.84 -12.35 9.49
N ARG A 40 0.55 -12.39 9.15
CA ARG A 40 -0.31 -13.56 9.42
C ARG A 40 -0.12 -14.70 8.41
N ALA A 41 0.74 -14.54 7.41
CA ALA A 41 0.97 -15.58 6.40
C ALA A 41 1.63 -16.85 6.97
N HIS A 42 2.26 -16.79 8.15
CA HIS A 42 2.80 -17.98 8.83
C HIS A 42 1.71 -18.83 9.51
N GLU A 43 0.54 -18.23 9.78
CA GLU A 43 -0.63 -18.92 10.33
C GLU A 43 -1.43 -19.66 9.23
N MET A 44 -1.12 -19.41 7.96
CA MET A 44 -1.82 -19.98 6.80
C MET A 44 -1.34 -21.41 6.51
N THR A 45 -1.91 -22.38 7.23
CA THR A 45 -1.63 -23.81 7.02
C THR A 45 -2.63 -24.49 6.08
N GLY A 46 -3.79 -23.87 5.85
CA GLY A 46 -4.82 -24.38 4.95
C GLY A 46 -4.53 -24.01 3.50
N THR A 47 -4.83 -24.92 2.57
CA THR A 47 -4.72 -24.64 1.13
C THR A 47 -5.95 -25.11 0.36
N ALA A 48 -6.48 -24.24 -0.48
CA ALA A 48 -7.61 -24.52 -1.36
C ALA A 48 -7.33 -24.05 -2.79
N GLN A 49 -8.08 -24.58 -3.75
CA GLN A 49 -8.13 -24.02 -5.09
C GLN A 49 -9.23 -22.98 -5.13
N GLY A 50 -8.86 -21.74 -5.45
CA GLY A 50 -9.79 -20.64 -5.60
C GLY A 50 -9.85 -20.17 -7.04
N ARG A 51 -11.02 -19.69 -7.46
CA ARG A 51 -11.24 -19.12 -8.78
C ARG A 51 -11.45 -17.62 -8.65
N ILE A 52 -10.83 -16.83 -9.52
CA ILE A 52 -11.18 -15.41 -9.62
C ILE A 52 -12.54 -15.33 -10.33
N SER A 53 -13.60 -15.19 -9.54
CA SER A 53 -14.98 -15.24 -10.01
C SER A 53 -15.43 -13.91 -10.62
N GLU A 54 -15.00 -12.81 -10.04
CA GLU A 54 -15.49 -11.48 -10.40
C GLU A 54 -14.45 -10.38 -10.20
N LEU A 55 -14.73 -9.22 -10.79
CA LEU A 55 -14.00 -7.98 -10.57
C LEU A 55 -14.90 -6.98 -9.88
N VAL A 56 -14.50 -6.58 -8.67
CA VAL A 56 -15.14 -5.47 -7.98
C VAL A 56 -14.55 -4.17 -8.50
N SER A 57 -15.37 -3.40 -9.21
CA SER A 57 -15.02 -2.07 -9.67
C SER A 57 -15.32 -1.04 -8.58
N VAL A 58 -14.27 -0.52 -7.94
CA VAL A 58 -14.40 0.56 -6.96
C VAL A 58 -14.24 1.88 -7.70
N ARG A 59 -15.36 2.55 -7.93
CA ARG A 59 -15.40 3.90 -8.49
C ARG A 59 -15.28 4.91 -7.36
N ARG A 60 -14.18 5.65 -7.33
CA ARG A 60 -14.03 6.77 -6.40
C ARG A 60 -14.10 8.09 -7.17
N ARG A 61 -14.89 9.01 -6.63
CA ARG A 61 -15.09 10.34 -7.20
C ARG A 61 -14.62 11.37 -6.18
N ASN A 62 -13.63 12.16 -6.55
CA ASN A 62 -13.37 13.45 -5.91
C ASN A 62 -13.72 14.58 -6.88
N ARG A 63 -13.99 15.80 -6.38
CA ARG A 63 -14.48 16.94 -7.18
C ARG A 63 -13.70 17.16 -8.49
N SER A 64 -12.40 16.86 -8.50
CA SER A 64 -11.47 17.08 -9.61
C SER A 64 -10.85 15.81 -10.22
N PHE A 65 -11.14 14.61 -9.69
CA PHE A 65 -10.52 13.36 -10.18
C PHE A 65 -11.50 12.18 -10.14
N ARG A 66 -11.62 11.49 -11.29
CA ARG A 66 -12.40 10.26 -11.44
C ARG A 66 -11.44 9.12 -11.73
N TRP A 67 -11.45 8.11 -10.87
CA TRP A 67 -10.70 6.88 -11.11
C TRP A 67 -11.54 5.66 -10.74
N THR A 68 -11.38 4.63 -11.55
CA THR A 68 -12.02 3.32 -11.38
C THR A 68 -10.90 2.31 -11.19
N ASN A 69 -10.91 1.62 -10.05
CA ASN A 69 -9.98 0.53 -9.77
C ASN A 69 -10.75 -0.78 -9.80
N GLU A 70 -10.15 -1.80 -10.41
CA GLU A 70 -10.69 -3.16 -10.48
C GLU A 70 -9.88 -4.06 -9.55
N TYR A 71 -10.57 -4.68 -8.59
CA TYR A 71 -10.01 -5.64 -7.65
C TYR A 71 -10.62 -7.02 -7.91
N PRO A 72 -9.81 -8.06 -8.16
CA PRO A 72 -10.33 -9.41 -8.33
C PRO A 72 -10.84 -9.94 -7.00
N VAL A 73 -11.97 -10.63 -7.05
CA VAL A 73 -12.49 -11.41 -5.92
C VAL A 73 -12.19 -12.87 -6.20
N ILE A 74 -11.62 -13.53 -5.20
CA ILE A 74 -11.38 -14.96 -5.24
C ILE A 74 -12.47 -15.69 -4.47
N SER A 75 -13.07 -16.70 -5.09
CA SER A 75 -14.01 -17.61 -4.47
C SER A 75 -13.37 -18.98 -4.28
N TYR A 76 -13.43 -19.54 -3.07
CA TYR A 76 -12.94 -20.89 -2.76
C TYR A 76 -13.78 -21.54 -1.66
N THR A 77 -13.84 -22.86 -1.67
CA THR A 77 -14.63 -23.65 -0.72
C THR A 77 -13.73 -24.26 0.34
N VAL A 78 -14.11 -24.12 1.62
CA VAL A 78 -13.47 -24.77 2.78
C VAL A 78 -14.57 -25.43 3.60
N ASP A 79 -14.44 -26.72 3.91
CA ASP A 79 -15.39 -27.48 4.74
C ASP A 79 -16.86 -27.32 4.29
N SER A 80 -17.11 -27.39 2.97
CA SER A 80 -18.42 -27.20 2.33
C SER A 80 -19.02 -25.80 2.48
N LYS A 81 -18.22 -24.79 2.87
CA LYS A 81 -18.60 -23.37 2.90
C LYS A 81 -17.82 -22.59 1.86
N ASP A 82 -18.53 -21.76 1.10
CA ASP A 82 -17.91 -20.89 0.11
C ASP A 82 -17.48 -19.57 0.74
N TYR A 83 -16.22 -19.20 0.49
CA TYR A 83 -15.61 -17.95 0.91
C TYR A 83 -15.33 -17.08 -0.31
N THR A 84 -15.63 -15.79 -0.19
CA THR A 84 -15.31 -14.79 -1.20
C THR A 84 -14.46 -13.70 -0.56
N VAL A 85 -13.29 -13.43 -1.14
CA VAL A 85 -12.34 -12.46 -0.60
C VAL A 85 -11.90 -11.50 -1.69
N SER A 86 -12.02 -10.19 -1.43
CA SER A 86 -11.49 -9.17 -2.33
C SER A 86 -9.98 -9.07 -2.18
N LEU A 87 -9.26 -9.22 -3.28
CA LEU A 87 -7.81 -9.08 -3.32
C LEU A 87 -7.46 -7.62 -3.59
N ASP A 88 -7.65 -6.77 -2.57
CA ASP A 88 -7.36 -5.34 -2.61
C ASP A 88 -5.92 -4.99 -3.05
N PHE A 89 -5.00 -5.94 -2.92
CA PHE A 89 -3.61 -5.82 -3.29
C PHE A 89 -3.32 -6.18 -4.75
N ALA A 90 -4.20 -6.95 -5.39
CA ALA A 90 -4.09 -7.37 -6.78
C ALA A 90 -4.84 -6.40 -7.70
N GLU A 91 -4.51 -5.11 -7.63
CA GLU A 91 -5.04 -4.11 -8.55
C GLU A 91 -4.59 -4.46 -9.98
N LYS A 92 -5.49 -4.39 -10.98
CA LYS A 92 -5.18 -4.76 -12.39
C LYS A 92 -3.93 -4.07 -12.97
N ARG A 93 -3.62 -2.88 -12.46
CA ARG A 93 -2.43 -2.10 -12.85
C ARG A 93 -1.12 -2.63 -12.27
N LYS A 94 -1.17 -3.53 -11.28
CA LYS A 94 -0.01 -4.01 -10.50
C LYS A 94 0.17 -5.52 -10.52
N GLY A 95 -0.85 -6.29 -10.89
CA GLY A 95 -0.79 -7.75 -10.98
C GLY A 95 -1.43 -8.26 -12.26
N HIS A 96 -0.82 -9.27 -12.87
CA HIS A 96 -1.46 -10.03 -13.95
C HIS A 96 -2.33 -11.10 -13.30
N TYR A 97 -3.63 -11.03 -13.54
CA TYR A 97 -4.57 -12.07 -13.16
C TYR A 97 -5.55 -12.29 -14.30
N ASN A 98 -5.96 -13.54 -14.48
CA ASN A 98 -6.92 -13.95 -15.49
C ASN A 98 -8.25 -14.21 -14.80
N LEU A 99 -9.28 -13.49 -15.25
CA LEU A 99 -10.66 -13.74 -14.87
C LEU A 99 -11.01 -15.21 -15.16
N GLY A 100 -11.61 -15.89 -14.19
CA GLY A 100 -11.94 -17.31 -14.29
C GLY A 100 -10.75 -18.25 -14.16
N GLY A 101 -9.52 -17.74 -13.95
CA GLY A 101 -8.35 -18.55 -13.65
C GLY A 101 -8.44 -19.20 -12.28
N ASN A 102 -7.83 -20.38 -12.17
CA ASN A 102 -7.70 -21.12 -10.91
C ASN A 102 -6.35 -20.82 -10.27
N TYR A 103 -6.38 -20.49 -9.00
CA TYR A 103 -5.23 -20.05 -8.23
C TYR A 103 -5.18 -20.82 -6.91
N ARG A 104 -3.96 -21.12 -6.45
CA ARG A 104 -3.76 -21.69 -5.13
C ARG A 104 -3.94 -20.62 -4.06
N VAL A 105 -4.88 -20.86 -3.15
CA VAL A 105 -5.18 -19.98 -2.00
C VAL A 105 -4.64 -20.62 -0.74
N CYS A 106 -3.82 -19.88 -0.01
CA CYS A 106 -3.38 -20.21 1.33
C CYS A 106 -4.24 -19.42 2.32
N TYR A 107 -4.84 -20.09 3.30
CA TYR A 107 -5.76 -19.47 4.26
C TYR A 107 -5.48 -19.98 5.68
N ILE A 108 -5.97 -19.23 6.68
CA ILE A 108 -5.88 -19.62 8.09
C ILE A 108 -7.08 -20.50 8.43
N PRO A 109 -6.92 -21.75 8.87
CA PRO A 109 -8.06 -22.63 9.14
C PRO A 109 -9.04 -22.08 10.20
N SER A 110 -8.54 -21.37 11.21
CA SER A 110 -9.36 -20.72 12.24
C SER A 110 -10.05 -19.43 11.76
N ASP A 111 -9.58 -18.83 10.67
CA ASP A 111 -10.12 -17.61 10.08
C ASP A 111 -9.97 -17.65 8.55
N PRO A 112 -10.83 -18.42 7.86
CA PRO A 112 -10.69 -18.64 6.43
C PRO A 112 -10.88 -17.37 5.62
N SER A 113 -11.37 -16.26 6.19
CA SER A 113 -11.48 -14.96 5.51
C SER A 113 -10.13 -14.30 5.25
N ASN A 114 -9.10 -14.66 6.04
CA ASN A 114 -7.73 -14.21 5.82
C ASN A 114 -6.99 -15.20 4.93
N CYS A 115 -6.82 -14.80 3.68
CA CYS A 115 -6.15 -15.62 2.68
C CYS A 115 -5.17 -14.82 1.81
N ILE A 116 -4.19 -15.52 1.26
CA ILE A 116 -3.25 -15.02 0.26
C ILE A 116 -3.23 -15.99 -0.91
N VAL A 117 -3.29 -15.44 -2.13
CA VAL A 117 -3.01 -16.19 -3.34
C VAL A 117 -1.51 -16.36 -3.47
N GLU A 118 -1.03 -17.59 -3.60
CA GLU A 118 0.41 -17.90 -3.55
C GLU A 118 1.19 -17.15 -4.64
N GLU A 119 0.62 -17.00 -5.84
CA GLU A 119 1.22 -16.25 -6.94
C GLU A 119 1.46 -14.77 -6.62
N PHE A 120 0.60 -14.18 -5.78
CA PHE A 120 0.73 -12.78 -5.36
C PHE A 120 1.62 -12.60 -4.14
N ARG A 121 2.00 -13.69 -3.44
CA ARG A 121 2.81 -13.61 -2.22
C ARG A 121 4.17 -12.94 -2.45
N LYS A 122 4.90 -13.36 -3.49
CA LYS A 122 6.21 -12.79 -3.85
C LYS A 122 6.12 -11.30 -4.23
N PRO A 123 5.23 -10.85 -5.15
CA PRO A 123 5.10 -9.43 -5.44
C PRO A 123 4.58 -8.61 -4.25
N MET A 124 3.73 -9.18 -3.37
CA MET A 124 3.33 -8.52 -2.13
C MET A 124 4.53 -8.28 -1.19
N GLN A 125 5.42 -9.27 -1.02
CA GLN A 125 6.64 -9.12 -0.22
C GLN A 125 7.56 -8.05 -0.81
N SER A 126 7.79 -8.06 -2.12
CA SER A 126 8.60 -7.05 -2.80
C SER A 126 8.04 -5.64 -2.60
N ASN A 127 6.73 -5.47 -2.80
CA ASN A 127 6.04 -4.19 -2.62
C ASN A 127 6.07 -3.71 -1.15
N ARG A 128 5.96 -4.62 -0.16
CA ARG A 128 6.15 -4.29 1.25
C ARG A 128 7.55 -3.73 1.49
N THR A 129 8.59 -4.41 0.99
CA THR A 129 9.99 -3.99 1.15
C THR A 129 10.24 -2.64 0.46
N GLN A 130 9.74 -2.45 -0.76
CA GLN A 130 9.87 -1.17 -1.47
C GLN A 130 9.19 -0.03 -0.71
N ALA A 131 7.99 -0.27 -0.15
CA ALA A 131 7.25 0.74 0.60
C ALA A 131 8.00 1.18 1.87
N ILE A 132 8.58 0.25 2.63
CA ILE A 132 9.35 0.62 3.83
C ILE A 132 10.65 1.34 3.46
N VAL A 133 11.39 0.89 2.43
CA VAL A 133 12.61 1.54 1.97
C VAL A 133 12.32 2.97 1.50
N ALA A 134 11.28 3.15 0.68
CA ALA A 134 10.85 4.48 0.23
C ALA A 134 10.45 5.38 1.40
N THR A 135 9.77 4.83 2.41
CA THR A 135 9.39 5.57 3.62
C THR A 135 10.63 6.08 4.37
N VAL A 136 11.62 5.21 4.59
CA VAL A 136 12.85 5.57 5.32
C VAL A 136 13.63 6.66 4.59
N ILE A 137 13.83 6.49 3.27
CA ILE A 137 14.56 7.47 2.45
C ILE A 137 13.84 8.82 2.47
N LEU A 138 12.53 8.84 2.19
CA LEU A 138 11.76 10.08 2.15
C LEU A 138 11.66 10.75 3.52
N ALA A 139 11.49 9.97 4.60
CA ALA A 139 11.46 10.51 5.95
C ALA A 139 12.80 11.13 6.35
N PHE A 140 13.92 10.51 5.96
CA PHE A 140 15.25 11.07 6.18
C PHE A 140 15.42 12.41 5.46
N PHE A 141 15.08 12.49 4.17
CA PHE A 141 15.14 13.75 3.42
C PHE A 141 14.19 14.81 3.98
N ALA A 142 12.95 14.43 4.30
CA ALA A 142 11.97 15.34 4.88
C ALA A 142 12.47 15.92 6.22
N PHE A 143 13.02 15.08 7.09
CA PHE A 143 13.57 15.51 8.38
C PHE A 143 14.70 16.52 8.18
N ASN A 144 15.69 16.21 7.32
CA ASN A 144 16.79 17.12 7.04
C ASN A 144 16.30 18.45 6.44
N CYS A 145 15.39 18.41 5.45
CA CYS A 145 14.82 19.64 4.87
C CYS A 145 14.09 20.48 5.92
N ILE A 146 13.25 19.88 6.76
CA ILE A 146 12.48 20.61 7.78
C ILE A 146 13.42 21.24 8.81
N ILE A 147 14.37 20.48 9.36
CA ILE A 147 15.31 20.98 10.37
C ILE A 147 16.20 22.10 9.81
N SER A 148 16.76 21.91 8.61
CA SER A 148 17.56 22.95 7.95
C SER A 148 16.74 24.21 7.68
N SER A 149 15.48 24.07 7.26
CA SER A 149 14.59 25.22 6.99
C SER A 149 14.24 25.98 8.27
N LEU A 150 13.90 25.27 9.35
CA LEU A 150 13.61 25.88 10.65
C LEU A 150 14.84 26.58 11.21
N SER A 151 16.02 25.96 11.11
CA SER A 151 17.28 26.58 11.50
C SER A 151 17.49 27.88 10.74
N PHE A 152 17.32 27.87 9.41
CA PHE A 152 17.44 29.08 8.58
C PHE A 152 16.47 30.18 9.02
N ILE A 153 15.19 29.86 9.23
CA ILE A 153 14.16 30.84 9.64
C ILE A 153 14.43 31.42 11.03
N PHE A 154 14.89 30.61 11.99
CA PHE A 154 15.08 31.05 13.37
C PHE A 154 16.46 31.65 13.66
N THR A 155 17.43 31.49 12.75
CA THR A 155 18.78 32.07 12.88
C THR A 155 19.03 33.27 11.96
N SER A 156 18.12 33.55 11.01
CA SER A 156 18.11 34.74 10.16
C SER A 156 17.27 35.88 10.74
#